data_AF-A0A2V8LYA4-F1
#
_entry.id   AF-A0A2V8LYA4-F1
#
_cell.length_a   1.000
_cell.length_b   1.000
_cell.length_c   1.000
_cell.angle_alpha   90.00
_cell.angle_beta   90.00
_cell.angle_gamma   90.00
#
_symmetry.space_group_name_H-M   'P 1'
#
loop_
_entity.id
_entity.type
_entity.pdbx_description
1 polymer ?
#
loop_
_entity_poly.entity_id
_entity_poly.type
_entity_poly.pdbx_seq_one_letter_code
_entity_poly.pdbx_strand_id
1 'polypeptide(L)'
;QNFVLNPNAGGNWLWPCEYVEEVADRPEGAVPHYLPGENQFINEFVNRHGIPVEASMGGPETMYPEYRQKLKPLLEKMRNARAK
;
A
#
# COMPACT_ATOMS: atom_id res chain seq x y z
N GLN A 1 30.46 2.79 13.30
CA GLN A 1 30.64 3.93 12.38
C GLN A 1 29.79 5.08 12.94
N ASN A 2 30.31 6.30 12.99
CA ASN A 2 29.56 7.47 13.48
C ASN A 2 29.06 8.26 12.26
N PHE A 3 27.79 8.09 11.92
CA PHE A 3 27.15 8.87 10.87
C PHE A 3 26.64 10.20 11.43
N VAL A 4 26.90 11.31 10.73
CA VAL A 4 26.42 12.65 11.09
C VAL A 4 25.58 13.15 9.92
N LEU A 5 24.36 13.62 10.21
CA LEU A 5 23.44 14.15 9.20
C LEU A 5 24.07 15.33 8.45
N ASN A 6 24.11 15.25 7.12
CA ASN A 6 24.51 16.38 6.27
C ASN A 6 23.26 17.09 5.72
N PRO A 7 22.84 18.23 6.28
CA PRO A 7 21.63 18.94 5.85
C PRO A 7 21.74 19.56 4.45
N ASN A 8 22.95 19.60 3.85
CA ASN A 8 23.18 20.19 2.54
C ASN A 8 23.22 19.16 1.39
N ALA A 9 22.95 17.89 1.67
CA ALA A 9 23.07 16.80 0.69
C ALA A 9 22.07 16.91 -0.49
N GLY A 10 20.95 17.61 -0.31
CA GLY A 10 19.91 17.81 -1.34
C GLY A 10 20.12 19.00 -2.30
N GLY A 11 21.28 19.66 -2.27
CA GLY A 11 21.49 20.95 -2.97
C GLY A 11 21.98 20.88 -4.43
N ASN A 12 22.12 19.69 -5.04
CA ASN A 12 22.69 19.59 -6.39
C ASN A 12 21.62 19.75 -7.48
N TRP A 13 21.63 20.89 -8.18
CA TRP A 13 20.73 21.19 -9.30
C TRP A 13 20.74 20.14 -10.43
N LEU A 14 21.85 19.40 -10.56
CA LEU A 14 22.03 18.38 -11.61
C LEU A 14 21.46 17.01 -11.20
N TRP A 15 21.29 16.77 -9.90
CA TRP A 15 20.80 15.51 -9.33
C TRP A 15 19.80 15.82 -8.21
N PRO A 16 18.53 16.11 -8.55
CA PRO A 16 17.51 16.53 -7.58
C PRO A 16 17.02 15.39 -6.67
N CYS A 17 17.77 14.29 -6.56
CA CYS A 17 17.44 13.17 -5.69
C CYS A 17 18.00 13.44 -4.29
N GLU A 18 17.11 13.47 -3.30
CA GLU A 18 17.48 13.43 -1.89
C GLU A 18 17.87 11.99 -1.51
N TYR A 19 18.90 11.85 -0.68
CA TYR A 19 19.19 10.56 -0.04
C TYR A 19 18.09 10.27 0.96
N VAL A 20 17.50 9.08 0.90
CA VAL A 20 16.54 8.66 1.92
C VAL A 20 17.28 8.57 3.26
N GLU A 21 16.66 9.05 4.34
CA GLU A 21 17.21 8.92 5.68
C GLU A 21 17.43 7.44 6.02
N GLU A 22 18.69 7.04 6.12
CA GLU A 22 19.09 5.75 6.64
C GLU A 22 18.76 5.74 8.14
N VAL A 23 17.72 5.00 8.54
CA VAL A 23 17.31 4.91 9.96
C VAL A 23 18.40 4.20 10.76
N ALA A 24 19.31 4.99 11.34
CA ALA A 24 20.52 4.49 12.00
C ALA A 24 20.25 3.53 13.18
N ASP A 25 19.09 3.64 13.81
CA ASP A 25 18.70 2.82 14.96
C ASP A 25 17.98 1.51 14.57
N ARG A 26 17.75 1.26 13.27
CA ARG A 26 17.09 0.04 12.82
C ARG A 26 18.10 -1.11 12.72
N PRO A 27 17.87 -2.25 13.40
CA PRO A 27 18.78 -3.38 13.31
C PRO A 27 18.81 -3.97 11.90
N GLU A 28 19.97 -4.52 11.53
CA GLU A 28 20.15 -5.19 10.23
C GLU A 28 19.12 -6.31 10.05
N GLY A 29 18.45 -6.32 8.90
CA GLY A 29 17.41 -7.30 8.56
C GLY A 29 16.01 -7.00 9.14
N ALA A 30 15.83 -5.92 9.93
CA ALA A 30 14.51 -5.56 10.42
C ALA A 30 13.69 -4.82 9.35
N VAL A 31 12.62 -5.46 8.88
CA VAL A 31 11.65 -4.87 7.95
C VAL A 31 10.33 -4.65 8.70
N PRO A 32 9.83 -3.41 8.80
CA PRO A 32 8.51 -3.15 9.36
C PRO A 32 7.44 -3.94 8.63
N HIS A 33 6.68 -4.74 9.37
CA HIS A 33 5.60 -5.56 8.83
C HIS A 33 4.50 -5.73 9.87
N TYR A 34 3.29 -6.06 9.39
CA TYR A 34 2.21 -6.56 10.23
C TYR A 34 2.23 -8.09 10.19
N LEU A 35 1.93 -8.75 11.30
CA LEU A 35 1.68 -10.19 11.28
C LEU A 35 0.41 -10.50 10.46
N PRO A 36 0.27 -11.71 9.92
CA PRO A 36 -0.94 -12.12 9.23
C PRO A 36 -2.19 -11.86 10.08
N GLY A 37 -3.11 -11.04 9.58
CA GLY A 37 -4.35 -10.66 10.28
C GLY A 37 -4.28 -9.41 11.14
N GLU A 38 -3.09 -8.86 11.40
CA GLU A 38 -2.93 -7.65 12.23
C GLU A 38 -2.90 -6.35 11.42
N ASN A 39 -2.88 -6.43 10.09
CA ASN A 39 -2.85 -5.24 9.25
C ASN A 39 -4.20 -4.48 9.31
N GLN A 40 -4.20 -3.35 10.00
CA GLN A 40 -5.37 -2.49 10.17
C GLN A 40 -5.76 -1.72 8.90
N PHE A 41 -4.86 -1.65 7.92
CA PHE A 41 -5.01 -0.85 6.70
C PHE A 41 -5.52 -1.64 5.51
N ILE A 42 -5.88 -2.93 5.68
CA ILE A 42 -6.42 -3.78 4.60
C ILE A 42 -7.61 -3.11 3.90
N ASN A 43 -8.44 -2.37 4.64
CA ASN A 43 -9.63 -1.72 4.10
C ASN A 43 -9.40 -0.28 3.59
N GLU A 44 -8.20 0.31 3.75
CA GLU A 44 -7.97 1.71 3.41
C GLU A 44 -8.16 1.97 1.90
N PHE A 45 -7.47 1.18 1.08
CA PHE A 45 -7.47 1.32 -0.38
C PHE A 45 -8.87 1.12 -0.99
N VAL A 46 -9.55 0.05 -0.57
CA VAL A 46 -10.89 -0.32 -1.04
C VAL A 46 -11.93 0.74 -0.68
N ASN A 47 -11.84 1.32 0.51
CA ASN A 47 -12.74 2.39 0.95
C ASN A 47 -12.50 3.67 0.17
N ARG A 48 -11.24 4.02 -0.10
CA ARG A 48 -10.86 5.21 -0.86
C ARG A 48 -11.34 5.14 -2.31
N HIS A 49 -11.22 3.98 -2.95
CA HIS A 49 -11.49 3.82 -4.37
C HIS A 49 -12.85 3.19 -4.70
N GLY A 50 -13.62 2.77 -3.70
CA GLY A 50 -14.91 2.12 -3.91
C GLY A 50 -14.77 0.78 -4.64
N ILE A 51 -13.75 0.00 -4.26
CA ILE A 51 -13.46 -1.30 -4.84
C ILE A 51 -13.83 -2.36 -3.79
N PRO A 52 -14.51 -3.46 -4.13
CA PRO A 52 -14.76 -4.54 -3.19
C PRO A 52 -13.45 -5.18 -2.69
N VAL A 53 -13.37 -5.53 -1.39
CA VAL A 53 -12.17 -6.15 -0.77
C VAL A 53 -11.70 -7.38 -1.55
N GLU A 54 -12.64 -8.25 -1.91
CA GLU A 54 -12.39 -9.47 -2.68
C GLU A 54 -11.76 -9.20 -4.06
N ALA A 55 -12.04 -8.04 -4.66
CA ALA A 55 -11.44 -7.64 -5.93
C ALA A 55 -10.04 -7.02 -5.75
N SER A 56 -9.78 -6.36 -4.62
CA SER A 56 -8.45 -5.82 -4.31
C SER A 56 -7.45 -6.90 -3.88
N MET A 57 -7.93 -8.01 -3.30
CA MET A 57 -7.10 -9.11 -2.78
C MET A 57 -7.35 -10.44 -3.51
N GLY A 58 -7.98 -10.42 -4.69
CA GLY A 58 -8.44 -11.62 -5.40
C GLY A 58 -7.38 -12.41 -6.18
N GLY A 59 -6.13 -11.95 -6.18
CA GLY A 59 -4.98 -12.68 -6.72
C GLY A 59 -5.14 -13.07 -8.20
N PRO A 60 -4.83 -14.32 -8.59
CA PRO A 60 -4.88 -14.74 -9.99
C PRO A 60 -6.29 -14.71 -10.60
N GLU A 61 -7.35 -14.80 -9.80
CA GLU A 61 -8.72 -14.75 -10.32
C GLU A 61 -9.05 -13.39 -10.95
N THR A 62 -8.47 -12.31 -10.44
CA THR A 62 -8.73 -10.95 -10.93
C THR A 62 -7.92 -10.60 -12.18
N MET A 63 -7.07 -11.51 -12.66
CA MET A 63 -6.14 -11.24 -13.76
C MET A 63 -6.83 -11.15 -15.11
N TYR A 64 -7.93 -11.88 -15.31
CA TYR A 64 -8.58 -12.01 -16.61
C TYR A 64 -9.97 -11.36 -16.70
N PRO A 65 -10.43 -10.99 -17.91
CA PRO A 65 -11.69 -10.27 -18.12
C PRO A 65 -12.94 -10.97 -17.59
N GLU A 66 -12.94 -12.29 -17.47
CA GLU A 66 -14.07 -13.11 -17.02
C GLU A 66 -14.45 -12.78 -15.57
N TYR A 67 -13.49 -12.29 -14.78
CA TYR A 67 -13.73 -11.83 -13.41
C TYR A 67 -14.80 -10.74 -13.32
N ARG A 68 -15.07 -9.99 -14.41
CA ARG A 68 -16.17 -9.01 -14.46
C ARG A 68 -17.52 -9.61 -14.11
N GLN A 69 -17.74 -10.90 -14.36
CA GLN A 69 -18.98 -11.59 -13.98
C GLN A 69 -19.11 -11.73 -12.45
N LYS A 70 -18.00 -11.99 -11.75
CA LYS A 70 -17.92 -12.01 -10.28
C LYS A 70 -17.93 -10.59 -9.69
N LEU A 71 -17.30 -9.62 -10.35
CA LEU A 71 -17.17 -8.25 -9.86
C LEU A 71 -18.50 -7.49 -9.79
N LYS A 72 -19.37 -7.62 -10.80
CA LYS A 72 -20.68 -6.93 -10.86
C LYS A 72 -21.53 -7.10 -9.59
N PRO A 73 -21.83 -8.32 -9.11
CA PRO A 73 -22.61 -8.49 -7.90
C PRO A 73 -21.90 -8.00 -6.64
N LEU A 74 -20.56 -7.99 -6.60
CA LEU A 74 -19.80 -7.45 -5.47
C LEU A 74 -19.92 -5.93 -5.36
N LEU A 75 -19.84 -5.24 -6.50
CA LEU A 75 -20.07 -3.79 -6.56
C LEU A 75 -21.49 -3.44 -6.11
N GLU A 76 -22.49 -4.23 -6.52
CA GLU A 76 -23.88 -4.03 -6.11
C GLU A 76 -24.04 -4.16 -4.59
N LYS A 77 -23.50 -5.23 -3.99
CA LYS A 77 -23.53 -5.45 -2.54
C LYS A 77 -22.86 -4.30 -1.79
N MET A 78 -21.67 -3.88 -2.25
CA MET A 78 -20.92 -2.78 -1.63
C MET A 78 -21.69 -1.45 -1.70
N ARG A 79 -22.31 -1.15 -2.86
CA ARG A 79 -23.15 0.05 -3.02
C ARG A 79 -24.32 0.06 -2.05
N ASN A 80 -25.02 -1.07 -1.91
CA ASN A 80 -26.17 -1.19 -1.02
C ASN A 80 -25.77 -1.09 0.46
N ALA A 81 -24.61 -1.64 0.83
CA ALA A 81 -24.06 -1.49 2.18
C ALA A 81 -23.70 -0.04 2.52
N ARG A 82 -23.26 0.76 1.53
CA ARG A 82 -22.95 2.19 1.71
C ARG A 82 -24.19 3.09 1.76
N ALA A 83 -25.31 2.63 1.21
CA ALA A 83 -26.56 3.39 1.19
C ALA A 83 -27.40 3.22 2.48
N LYS A 84 -27.02 2.29 3.35
CA LYS A 84 -27.66 2.00 4.64
C LYS A 84 -26.86 2.64 5.77
#